data_AF-A3J5N5-F1
#
_entry.id   AF-A3J5N5-F1
#
_cell.length_a   1.000
_cell.length_b   1.000
_cell.length_c   1.000
_cell.angle_alpha   90.00
_cell.angle_beta   90.00
_cell.angle_gamma   90.00
#
_symmetry.space_group_name_H-M   'P 1'
#
loop_
_entity.id
_entity.type
_entity.pdbx_description
1 polymer ?
#
loop_
_entity_poly.entity_id
_entity_poly.type
_entity_poly.pdbx_seq_one_letter_code
_entity_poly.pdbx_strand_id
1 'polypeptide(L)' 'MFAWTTKAKKVFRSLPEDLFEKTKVLAANQGLYNGFLAAGLLWLLFISDKNWSNHIALFFMCCVTVAGIYGWYSTKS' A
#
# COMPACT_ATOMS: atom_id res chain seq x y z
N MET A 1 9.06 9.81 3.93
CA MET A 1 9.27 8.34 3.92
C MET A 1 10.62 7.98 4.57
N PHE A 2 10.75 8.18 5.88
CA PHE A 2 11.99 7.99 6.63
C PHE A 2 12.41 6.51 6.74
N ALA A 3 11.44 5.59 6.65
CA ALA A 3 11.68 4.16 6.78
C ALA A 3 12.21 3.48 5.50
N TRP A 4 12.09 4.10 4.31
CA TRP A 4 12.49 3.47 3.04
C TRP A 4 14.01 3.34 2.91
N THR A 5 14.75 4.43 3.13
CA THR A 5 16.21 4.42 3.06
C THR A 5 16.89 3.78 4.28
N THR A 6 16.12 3.46 5.33
CA THR A 6 16.62 2.90 6.59
C THR A 6 16.11 1.47 6.84
N LYS A 7 14.86 1.31 7.29
CA LYS A 7 14.29 0.02 7.69
C LYS A 7 13.92 -0.88 6.51
N ALA A 8 13.51 -0.31 5.36
CA ALA A 8 13.06 -1.10 4.22
C ALA A 8 14.20 -1.92 3.59
N LYS A 9 15.47 -1.50 3.72
CA LYS A 9 16.65 -2.31 3.36
C LYS A 9 16.64 -3.70 4.02
N LYS A 10 16.11 -3.81 5.24
CA LYS A 10 16.02 -5.09 5.97
C LYS A 10 14.90 -6.00 5.46
N VAL A 11 13.86 -5.41 4.87
CA VAL A 11 12.68 -6.09 4.33
C VAL A 11 12.93 -6.51 2.88
N PHE A 12 13.48 -5.61 2.06
CA PHE A 12 13.78 -5.83 0.64
C PHE A 12 15.27 -6.15 0.45
N ARG A 13 15.74 -7.26 1.03
CA ARG A 13 17.15 -7.66 0.99
C ARG A 13 17.68 -7.98 -0.42
N SER A 14 16.78 -8.30 -1.35
CA SER A 14 17.11 -8.56 -2.75
C SER A 14 17.31 -7.28 -3.58
N LEU A 15 16.94 -6.11 -3.05
CA LEU A 15 17.05 -4.84 -3.78
C LEU A 15 18.46 -4.23 -3.57
N PRO A 16 19.16 -3.82 -4.65
CA PRO A 16 20.42 -3.08 -4.55
C PRO A 16 20.32 -1.83 -3.68
N GLU A 17 21.35 -1.57 -2.87
CA GLU A 17 21.34 -0.47 -1.90
C GLU A 17 21.21 0.92 -2.53
N ASP A 18 21.76 1.12 -3.73
CA ASP A 18 21.72 2.39 -4.45
C ASP A 18 20.30 2.74 -4.93
N LEU A 19 19.43 1.75 -5.13
CA LEU A 19 18.06 1.96 -5.55
C LEU A 19 17.20 2.58 -4.46
N PHE A 20 17.53 2.40 -3.17
CA PHE A 20 16.71 2.95 -2.08
C PHE A 20 16.73 4.48 -2.08
N GLU A 21 17.88 5.11 -2.34
CA GLU A 21 17.96 6.57 -2.46
C GLU A 21 17.31 7.06 -3.76
N LYS A 22 17.58 6.40 -4.89
CA LYS A 22 17.01 6.77 -6.20
C LYS A 22 15.48 6.67 -6.23
N THR A 23 14.90 5.71 -5.52
CA THR A 23 13.45 5.45 -5.51
C THR A 23 12.71 6.07 -4.33
N LYS A 24 13.38 6.86 -3.48
CA LYS A 24 12.79 7.45 -2.26
C LYS A 24 11.49 8.23 -2.52
N VAL A 25 11.45 9.02 -3.59
CA VAL A 25 10.27 9.82 -3.96
C VAL A 25 9.15 8.92 -4.49
N LEU A 26 9.48 7.97 -5.37
CA LEU A 26 8.52 7.01 -5.92
C LEU A 26 7.85 6.22 -4.79
N ALA A 27 8.65 5.67 -3.88
CA ALA A 27 8.17 4.92 -2.74
C ALA A 27 7.31 5.82 -1.83
N ALA A 28 7.70 7.08 -1.62
CA ALA A 28 6.91 8.00 -0.79
C ALA A 28 5.52 8.25 -1.39
N ASN A 29 5.45 8.41 -2.72
CA ASN A 29 4.19 8.60 -3.43
C ASN A 29 3.31 7.34 -3.36
N GLN A 30 3.91 6.15 -3.58
CA GLN A 30 3.22 4.87 -3.39
C GLN A 30 2.66 4.72 -1.96
N GLY A 31 3.44 5.12 -0.96
CA GLY A 31 3.01 5.13 0.43
C GLY A 31 1.84 6.08 0.69
N LEU A 32 1.84 7.26 0.07
CA LEU A 32 0.75 8.24 0.22
C LEU A 32 -0.57 7.72 -0.37
N TYR A 33 -0.55 7.19 -1.60
CA TYR A 33 -1.74 6.61 -2.23
C TYR A 33 -2.32 5.44 -1.40
N ASN A 34 -1.45 4.53 -0.95
CA ASN A 34 -1.87 3.44 -0.08
C ASN A 34 -2.34 3.94 1.29
N GLY A 35 -1.80 5.07 1.77
CA GLY A 35 -2.25 5.75 2.98
C GLY A 35 -3.69 6.28 2.85
N PHE A 36 -4.07 6.86 1.71
CA PHE A 36 -5.46 7.27 1.46
C PHE A 36 -6.41 6.09 1.41
N LEU A 37 -5.98 4.97 0.83
CA LEU A 37 -6.74 3.72 0.81
C LEU A 37 -6.99 3.19 2.23
N ALA A 38 -5.95 3.17 3.07
CA ALA A 38 -6.05 2.79 4.47
C ALA A 38 -6.93 3.75 5.29
N ALA A 39 -6.82 5.06 5.05
CA ALA A 39 -7.68 6.05 5.67
C ALA A 39 -9.15 5.87 5.28
N GLY A 40 -9.43 5.54 4.02
CA GLY A 40 -10.77 5.17 3.54
C GLY A 40 -11.33 3.96 4.26
N LEU A 41 -10.52 2.91 4.48
CA LEU A 41 -10.91 1.73 5.26
C LEU A 41 -11.14 2.05 6.75
N LEU A 42 -10.32 2.90 7.36
CA LEU A 42 -10.52 3.35 8.75
C LEU A 42 -11.78 4.17 8.91
N TRP A 43 -12.12 4.99 7.91
CA TRP A 43 -13.32 5.82 7.92
C TRP A 43 -14.60 4.97 7.99
N LEU A 44 -14.59 3.75 7.47
CA LEU A 44 -15.72 2.81 7.52
C LEU A 44 -16.19 2.51 8.94
N LEU A 45 -15.30 2.59 9.92
CA LEU A 45 -15.61 2.36 11.34
C LEU A 45 -16.55 3.43 11.92
N PHE A 46 -16.67 4.58 11.24
CA PHE A 46 -17.51 5.70 11.65
C PHE A 46 -18.83 5.78 10.87
N ILE A 47 -19.08 4.86 9.93
CA ILE A 47 -20.32 4.81 9.16
C ILE A 47 -21.37 4.01 9.94
N SER A 48 -22.48 4.65 10.31
CA SER A 48 -23.56 4.02 11.07
C SER A 48 -24.40 3.04 10.26
N ASP A 49 -24.54 3.27 8.94
CA ASP A 49 -25.20 2.33 8.04
C ASP A 49 -24.29 1.14 7.75
N LYS A 50 -24.60 0.00 8.38
CA LYS A 50 -23.83 -1.24 8.23
C LYS A 50 -23.83 -1.78 6.80
N ASN A 51 -24.93 -1.63 6.07
CA ASN A 51 -24.97 -2.09 4.69
C ASN A 51 -24.03 -1.24 3.85
N TRP A 52 -24.10 0.09 3.97
CA TRP A 52 -23.21 0.98 3.24
C TRP A 52 -21.74 0.76 3.58
N SER A 53 -21.42 0.64 4.88
CA SER A 53 -20.08 0.33 5.36
C SER A 53 -19.53 -0.97 4.75
N ASN A 54 -20.34 -2.03 4.71
CA ASN A 54 -19.95 -3.31 4.12
C ASN A 54 -19.68 -3.23 2.60
N HIS A 55 -20.49 -2.50 1.83
CA HIS A 55 -20.27 -2.35 0.39
C HIS A 55 -18.96 -1.63 0.10
N ILE A 56 -18.67 -0.54 0.82
CA ILE A 56 -17.41 0.19 0.66
C ILE A 56 -16.23 -0.66 1.14
N ALA A 57 -16.36 -1.37 2.27
CA ALA A 57 -15.34 -2.29 2.76
C ALA A 57 -14.96 -3.33 1.70
N LEU A 58 -15.97 -3.97 1.11
CA LEU A 58 -15.77 -4.98 0.07
C LEU A 58 -15.08 -4.38 -1.15
N PHE A 59 -15.52 -3.20 -1.62
CA PHE A 59 -14.91 -2.52 -2.76
C PHE A 59 -13.41 -2.22 -2.52
N PHE A 60 -13.07 -1.59 -1.40
CA PHE A 60 -11.68 -1.26 -1.06
C PHE A 60 -10.84 -2.53 -0.87
N MET A 61 -11.37 -3.54 -0.19
CA MET A 61 -10.69 -4.84 -0.02
C MET A 61 -10.42 -5.53 -1.36
N CYS A 62 -11.38 -5.51 -2.28
CA CYS A 62 -11.19 -6.04 -3.63
C CYS A 62 -10.08 -5.29 -4.38
N CYS A 63 -10.08 -3.95 -4.34
CA CYS A 63 -9.03 -3.14 -4.96
C CYS A 63 -7.63 -3.44 -4.39
N VAL A 64 -7.49 -3.50 -3.06
CA VAL A 64 -6.23 -3.85 -2.38
C VAL A 64 -5.76 -5.24 -2.80
N THR A 65 -6.67 -6.21 -2.82
CA THR A 65 -6.37 -7.60 -3.15
C THR A 65 -5.89 -7.73 -4.59
N VAL A 66 -6.59 -7.11 -5.54
CA VAL A 66 -6.20 -7.13 -6.97
C VAL A 66 -4.85 -6.45 -7.17
N ALA A 67 -4.62 -5.29 -6.55
CA ALA A 67 -3.34 -4.59 -6.61
C ALA A 67 -2.19 -5.44 -6.02
N GLY A 68 -2.43 -6.12 -4.90
CA GLY A 68 -1.47 -7.02 -4.27
C GLY A 68 -1.10 -8.22 -5.15
N ILE A 69 -2.10 -8.88 -5.75
CA ILE A 69 -1.89 -10.00 -6.68
C ILE A 69 -1.09 -9.54 -7.90
N TYR A 70 -1.45 -8.40 -8.49
CA TYR A 70 -0.74 -7.84 -9.64
C TYR A 70 0.70 -7.46 -9.29
N GLY A 71 0.94 -6.87 -8.11
CA GLY A 71 2.28 -6.55 -7.62
C GLY A 71 3.15 -7.80 -7.44
N TRP A 72 2.61 -8.88 -6.88
CA TRP A 72 3.32 -10.15 -6.79
C TRP A 72 3.63 -10.76 -8.16
N TYR A 73 2.65 -10.76 -9.06
CA TYR A 73 2.82 -11.31 -10.40
C TYR A 73 3.90 -10.55 -11.21
N SER A 74 3.86 -9.22 -11.17
CA SER A 74 4.78 -8.35 -11.93
C SER A 74 6.22 -8.36 -11.43
N THR A 75 6.47 -8.79 -10.18
CA THR A 75 7.82 -8.88 -9.60
C THR A 75 8.46 -10.25 -9.76
N LYS A 76 7.75 -11.21 -10.36
CA LYS A 76 8.24 -12.58 -10.60
C LYS A 76 9.00 -12.77 -11.93
N SER A 77 9.22 -11.70 -12.68
CA SER A 77 9.96 -11.69 -13.96
C SER A 77 11.44 -11.38 -13.79
#